data_AF-A0A537DTY6-F1
#
_entry.id   AF-A0A537DTY6-F1
#
_cell.length_a   1.000
_cell.length_b   1.000
_cell.length_c   1.000
_cell.angle_alpha   90.00
_cell.angle_beta   90.00
_cell.angle_gamma   90.00
#
_symmetry.space_group_name_H-M   'P 1'
#
loop_
_entity.id
_entity.type
_entity.pdbx_description
1 polymer ?
#
loop_
_entity_poly.entity_id
_entity_poly.type
_entity_poly.pdbx_seq_one_letter_code
_entity_poly.pdbx_strand_id
1 'polypeptide(L)'
;MSQTPTDVMQLLGPNEQVELYIRQKIYHPKINVDSVLLTNERIILRHPRELGLKKDYTDFSYTDIANVVLDKGILRSTIKCMLRFGGDPLALTELPNTDAEKAYGIIRENLVRYQTPLTAIPGTTIAGTTVSPQVITREVVKVRCNSCSKLMDENATQCPFCGAKQ
;
A
#
# COMPACT_ATOMS: atom_id res chain seq x y z
N MET A 1 0.23 -22.62 10.95
CA MET A 1 -0.31 -21.30 11.33
C MET A 1 0.45 -20.84 12.56
N SER A 2 1.26 -19.79 12.44
CA SER A 2 1.97 -19.23 13.60
C SER A 2 0.93 -18.65 14.55
N GLN A 3 0.96 -19.07 15.83
CA GLN A 3 0.02 -18.57 16.82
C GLN A 3 0.28 -17.07 17.05
N THR A 4 -0.73 -16.24 16.77
CA THR A 4 -0.72 -14.82 17.09
C THR A 4 -0.63 -14.64 18.62
N PRO A 5 0.24 -13.76 19.14
CA PRO A 5 0.36 -13.52 20.58
C PRO A 5 -0.94 -12.95 21.18
N THR A 6 -1.33 -13.44 22.36
CA THR A 6 -2.58 -13.05 23.05
C THR A 6 -2.63 -11.56 23.40
N ASP A 7 -1.49 -10.96 23.74
CA ASP A 7 -1.35 -9.53 23.99
C ASP A 7 -1.71 -8.69 22.77
N VAL A 8 -1.44 -9.20 21.57
CA VAL A 8 -1.82 -8.50 20.34
C VAL A 8 -3.29 -8.69 20.01
N MET A 9 -3.85 -9.86 20.30
CA MET A 9 -5.28 -10.10 20.10
C MET A 9 -6.17 -9.12 20.91
N GLN A 10 -5.67 -8.65 22.06
CA GLN A 10 -6.37 -7.67 22.88
C GLN A 10 -6.32 -6.24 22.33
N LEU A 11 -5.44 -5.96 21.35
CA LEU A 11 -5.32 -4.65 20.69
C LEU A 11 -6.24 -4.51 19.48
N LEU A 12 -6.78 -5.62 18.99
CA LEU A 12 -7.55 -5.65 17.74
C LEU A 12 -8.93 -5.05 17.93
N GLY A 13 -9.39 -4.31 16.93
CA GLY A 13 -10.79 -3.91 16.82
C GLY A 13 -11.72 -5.13 16.69
N PRO A 14 -13.04 -4.97 16.95
CA PRO A 14 -14.00 -6.10 16.93
C PRO A 14 -14.05 -6.89 15.60
N ASN A 15 -13.73 -6.24 14.48
CA ASN A 15 -13.72 -6.83 13.13
C ASN A 15 -12.31 -6.91 12.52
N GLU A 16 -11.29 -6.54 13.30
CA GLU A 16 -9.90 -6.53 12.84
C GLU A 16 -9.34 -7.96 12.95
N GLN A 17 -8.84 -8.49 11.83
CA GLN A 17 -8.33 -9.84 11.70
C GLN A 17 -6.85 -9.81 11.33
N VAL A 18 -6.06 -10.68 11.96
CA VAL A 18 -4.64 -10.84 11.63
C VAL A 18 -4.51 -11.71 10.38
N GLU A 19 -3.90 -11.14 9.34
CA GLU A 19 -3.66 -11.81 8.06
C GLU A 19 -2.27 -12.44 8.01
N LEU A 20 -1.28 -11.81 8.67
CA LEU A 20 0.06 -12.37 8.79
C LEU A 20 0.77 -11.92 10.06
N TYR A 21 1.44 -12.86 10.72
CA TYR A 21 2.33 -12.61 11.85
C TYR A 21 3.76 -13.02 11.51
N ILE A 22 4.67 -12.04 11.50
CA ILE A 22 6.10 -12.25 11.24
C ILE A 22 6.86 -12.01 12.54
N ARG A 23 7.43 -13.09 13.08
CA ARG A 23 8.28 -13.04 14.27
C ARG A 23 9.74 -12.90 13.85
N GLN A 24 10.13 -11.70 13.45
CA GLN A 24 11.50 -11.39 13.04
C GLN A 24 11.96 -10.12 13.75
N LYS A 25 13.12 -10.19 14.41
CA LYS A 25 13.76 -9.01 14.98
C LYS A 25 14.31 -8.15 13.86
N ILE A 26 13.77 -6.95 13.71
CA ILE A 26 14.25 -5.93 12.77
C ILE A 26 14.99 -4.90 13.61
N TYR A 27 16.32 -4.86 13.44
CA TYR A 27 17.18 -3.89 14.10
C TYR A 27 17.38 -2.72 13.15
N HIS A 28 16.80 -1.58 13.51
CA HIS A 28 17.01 -0.31 12.81
C HIS A 28 17.58 0.70 13.80
N PRO A 29 18.48 1.62 13.39
CA PRO A 29 19.10 2.59 14.30
C PRO A 29 18.09 3.43 15.11
N LYS A 30 16.88 3.61 14.58
CA LYS A 30 15.80 4.39 15.20
C LYS A 30 14.70 3.53 15.84
N ILE A 31 14.52 2.28 15.41
CA ILE A 31 13.43 1.40 15.85
C ILE A 31 13.92 -0.05 16.00
N ASN A 32 13.63 -0.67 17.14
CA ASN A 32 13.81 -2.10 17.34
C ASN A 32 12.45 -2.77 17.30
N VAL A 33 12.20 -3.61 16.31
CA VAL A 33 10.94 -4.34 16.17
C VAL A 33 11.21 -5.81 16.51
N ASP A 34 10.44 -6.39 17.42
CA ASP A 34 10.49 -7.81 17.77
C ASP A 34 9.63 -8.65 16.81
N SER A 35 8.49 -8.09 16.39
CA SER A 35 7.60 -8.74 15.44
C SER A 35 6.72 -7.75 14.69
N VAL A 36 6.28 -8.14 13.50
CA VAL A 36 5.36 -7.38 12.65
C VAL A 36 4.06 -8.16 12.52
N LEU A 37 2.94 -7.48 12.67
CA LEU A 37 1.61 -8.00 12.38
C LEU A 37 0.99 -7.21 11.24
N LEU A 38 0.39 -7.92 10.31
CA LEU A 38 -0.46 -7.36 9.27
C LEU A 38 -1.89 -7.77 9.58
N THR A 39 -2.75 -6.78 9.74
CA THR A 39 -4.19 -6.98 9.86
C THR A 39 -4.87 -6.53 8.58
N ASN A 40 -6.16 -6.78 8.46
CA ASN A 40 -6.98 -6.21 7.39
C ASN A 40 -7.16 -4.69 7.50
N GLU A 41 -6.69 -4.02 8.58
CA GLU A 41 -6.87 -2.58 8.80
C GLU A 41 -5.53 -1.80 8.83
N ARG A 42 -4.45 -2.41 9.33
CA ARG A 42 -3.18 -1.71 9.58
C ARG A 42 -1.99 -2.65 9.75
N ILE A 43 -0.80 -2.06 9.70
CA ILE A 43 0.46 -2.72 10.07
C ILE A 43 0.77 -2.40 11.54
N ILE A 44 1.00 -3.40 12.38
CA ILE A 44 1.35 -3.22 13.79
C ILE A 44 2.79 -3.71 14.02
N LEU A 45 3.64 -2.83 14.53
CA LEU A 45 4.99 -3.14 14.95
C LEU A 45 5.01 -3.34 16.46
N ARG A 46 5.52 -4.48 16.91
CA ARG A 46 5.71 -4.79 18.33
C ARG A 46 7.17 -4.55 18.71
N HIS A 47 7.41 -3.67 19.66
CA HIS A 47 8.74 -3.27 20.12
C HIS A 47 9.08 -3.93 21.47
N PRO A 48 10.30 -4.45 21.66
CA PRO A 48 10.77 -4.90 22.96
C PRO A 48 11.21 -3.70 23.80
N ARG A 49 10.77 -3.60 25.05
CA ARG A 49 11.15 -2.52 25.99
C ARG A 49 11.60 -3.14 27.32
N GLU A 50 12.52 -2.48 28.03
CA GLU A 50 13.03 -2.90 29.36
C GLU A 50 13.40 -4.40 29.45
N LEU A 51 14.31 -4.87 28.59
CA LEU A 51 14.74 -6.28 28.56
C LEU A 51 13.60 -7.31 28.37
N GLY A 52 12.48 -6.90 27.76
CA GLY A 52 11.34 -7.77 27.47
C GLY A 52 10.24 -7.76 28.53
N LEU A 53 10.39 -6.97 29.60
CA LEU A 53 9.38 -6.80 30.64
C LEU A 53 8.21 -5.94 30.19
N LYS A 54 8.47 -4.99 29.28
CA LYS A 54 7.44 -4.13 28.69
C LYS A 54 7.42 -4.30 27.19
N LYS A 55 6.23 -4.14 26.63
CA LYS A 55 5.97 -4.20 25.19
C LYS A 55 5.33 -2.89 24.80
N ASP A 56 5.74 -2.38 23.66
CA ASP A 56 5.14 -1.20 23.06
C ASP A 56 4.76 -1.46 21.61
N TYR A 57 3.81 -0.71 21.09
CA TYR A 57 3.22 -0.93 19.80
C TYR A 57 3.16 0.37 19.01
N THR A 58 3.61 0.33 17.77
CA THR A 58 3.41 1.40 16.79
C THR A 58 2.61 0.84 15.64
N ASP A 59 1.53 1.51 15.25
CA ASP A 59 0.71 1.08 14.11
C ASP A 59 0.68 2.10 12.97
N PHE A 60 0.48 1.58 11.76
CA PHE A 60 0.41 2.34 10.52
C PHE A 60 -0.84 1.92 9.76
N SER A 61 -1.83 2.80 9.72
CA SER A 61 -3.04 2.59 8.93
C SER A 61 -2.71 2.51 7.44
N TYR A 62 -3.38 1.62 6.71
CA TYR A 62 -3.25 1.56 5.26
C TYR A 62 -3.72 2.84 4.57
N THR A 63 -4.60 3.62 5.20
CA THR A 63 -5.01 4.94 4.70
C THR A 63 -3.86 5.93 4.64
N ASP A 64 -2.89 5.79 5.55
CA ASP A 64 -1.79 6.75 5.73
C ASP A 64 -0.56 6.36 4.91
N ILE A 65 -0.54 5.14 4.38
CA ILE A 65 0.49 4.65 3.47
C ILE A 65 0.10 5.07 2.04
N ALA A 66 1.02 5.76 1.36
CA ALA A 66 0.87 6.21 -0.03
C ALA A 66 1.22 5.10 -1.02
N ASN A 67 2.31 4.38 -0.78
CA ASN A 67 2.80 3.34 -1.68
C ASN A 67 3.62 2.31 -0.90
N VAL A 68 3.77 1.11 -1.48
CA VAL A 68 4.61 0.03 -0.98
C VAL A 68 5.56 -0.47 -2.07
N VAL A 69 6.81 -0.72 -1.71
CA VAL A 69 7.84 -1.27 -2.60
C VAL A 69 8.47 -2.50 -1.94
N LEU A 70 8.64 -3.58 -2.70
CA LEU A 70 9.42 -4.75 -2.33
C LEU A 70 10.79 -4.69 -3.00
N ASP A 71 11.84 -4.57 -2.19
CA ASP A 71 13.23 -4.69 -2.61
C ASP A 71 13.69 -6.13 -2.37
N LYS A 72 13.72 -6.93 -3.43
CA LYS A 72 13.97 -8.37 -3.36
C LYS A 72 15.46 -8.66 -3.44
N GLY A 73 16.03 -9.15 -2.34
CA GLY A 73 17.40 -9.65 -2.31
C GLY A 73 17.50 -11.16 -2.54
N ILE A 74 18.74 -11.65 -2.64
CA ILE A 74 19.03 -13.06 -2.92
C ILE A 74 18.54 -13.96 -1.77
N LEU A 75 18.75 -13.54 -0.51
CA LEU A 75 18.41 -14.31 0.69
C LEU A 75 17.32 -13.65 1.53
N ARG A 76 17.35 -12.32 1.61
CA ARG A 76 16.45 -11.51 2.42
C ARG A 76 15.96 -10.34 1.60
N SER A 77 14.77 -9.86 1.94
CA SER A 77 14.10 -8.78 1.24
C SER A 77 13.69 -7.68 2.20
N THR A 78 13.46 -6.48 1.66
CA THR A 78 13.00 -5.32 2.41
C THR A 78 11.69 -4.80 1.83
N ILE A 79 10.72 -4.53 2.68
CA ILE A 79 9.48 -3.83 2.31
C ILE A 79 9.59 -2.39 2.76
N LYS A 80 9.33 -1.44 1.86
CA LYS A 80 9.31 0.01 2.16
C LYS A 80 7.91 0.57 1.92
N CYS A 81 7.29 1.07 2.98
CA CYS A 81 6.01 1.77 2.93
C CYS A 81 6.25 3.28 3.01
N MET A 82 5.87 3.99 1.95
CA MET A 82 5.97 5.45 1.88
C MET A 82 4.74 6.07 2.54
N LEU A 83 4.92 7.01 3.47
CA LEU A 83 3.83 7.65 4.19
C LEU A 83 3.31 8.89 3.45
N ARG A 84 2.00 9.16 3.54
CA ARG A 84 1.35 10.30 2.86
C ARG A 84 1.73 11.65 3.43
N PHE A 85 1.80 11.75 4.76
CA PHE A 85 1.99 13.01 5.48
C PHE A 85 3.46 13.40 5.66
N GLY A 86 4.36 12.78 4.90
CA GLY A 86 5.80 12.93 5.05
C GLY A 86 6.37 12.13 6.23
N GLY A 87 7.67 12.26 6.45
CA GLY A 87 8.43 11.48 7.45
C GLY A 87 9.26 10.35 6.85
N ASP A 88 10.00 9.65 7.72
CA ASP A 88 10.78 8.49 7.31
C ASP A 88 9.85 7.35 6.88
N PRO A 89 10.14 6.66 5.76
CA PRO A 89 9.33 5.52 5.33
C PRO A 89 9.42 4.40 6.37
N LEU A 90 8.32 3.68 6.55
CA LEU A 90 8.34 2.44 7.30
C LEU A 90 9.12 1.38 6.49
N ALA A 91 10.25 0.93 7.03
CA ALA A 91 11.08 -0.09 6.41
C ALA A 91 11.06 -1.38 7.25
N LEU A 92 10.54 -2.45 6.67
CA LEU A 92 10.61 -3.81 7.22
C LEU A 92 11.79 -4.51 6.55
N THR A 93 12.97 -4.41 7.15
CA THR A 93 14.23 -4.91 6.57
C THR A 93 14.52 -6.36 6.98
N GLU A 94 15.43 -6.99 6.23
CA GLU A 94 15.97 -8.32 6.55
C GLU A 94 14.91 -9.42 6.74
N LEU A 95 13.80 -9.34 6.03
CA LEU A 95 12.76 -10.35 6.09
C LEU A 95 13.15 -11.59 5.27
N PRO A 96 12.81 -12.82 5.70
CA PRO A 96 12.87 -13.99 4.84
C PRO A 96 12.07 -13.73 3.55
N ASN A 97 12.60 -14.12 2.39
CA ASN A 97 11.97 -13.82 1.10
C ASN A 97 10.50 -14.27 1.02
N THR A 98 10.19 -15.45 1.56
CA THR A 98 8.81 -15.98 1.58
C THR A 98 7.86 -15.12 2.40
N ASP A 99 8.33 -14.56 3.51
CA ASP A 99 7.51 -13.72 4.38
C ASP A 99 7.38 -12.32 3.79
N ALA A 100 8.45 -11.80 3.19
CA ALA A 100 8.44 -10.51 2.51
C ALA A 100 7.48 -10.50 1.31
N GLU A 101 7.47 -11.55 0.50
CA GLU A 101 6.57 -11.67 -0.66
C GLU A 101 5.10 -11.73 -0.21
N LYS A 102 4.80 -12.54 0.82
CA LYS A 102 3.45 -12.63 1.39
C LYS A 102 3.00 -11.30 2.00
N ALA A 103 3.86 -10.69 2.82
CA ALA A 103 3.58 -9.40 3.42
C ALA A 103 3.35 -8.32 2.38
N TYR A 104 4.19 -8.27 1.33
CA TYR A 104 4.01 -7.33 0.23
C TYR A 104 2.66 -7.51 -0.46
N GLY A 105 2.25 -8.74 -0.75
CA GLY A 105 0.95 -9.04 -1.35
C GLY A 105 -0.22 -8.53 -0.49
N ILE A 106 -0.20 -8.86 0.80
CA ILE A 106 -1.22 -8.42 1.77
C ILE A 106 -1.28 -6.90 1.87
N ILE A 107 -0.12 -6.25 2.07
CA ILE A 107 -0.04 -4.79 2.18
C ILE A 107 -0.56 -4.15 0.88
N ARG A 108 -0.18 -4.68 -0.29
CA ARG A 108 -0.62 -4.15 -1.58
C ARG A 108 -2.13 -4.27 -1.75
N GLU A 109 -2.71 -5.41 -1.40
CA GLU A 109 -4.16 -5.63 -1.46
C GLU A 109 -4.92 -4.64 -0.56
N ASN A 110 -4.48 -4.49 0.69
CA ASN A 110 -5.12 -3.56 1.61
C ASN A 110 -4.92 -2.10 1.18
N LEU A 111 -3.75 -1.71 0.67
CA LEU A 111 -3.57 -0.38 0.06
C LEU A 111 -4.61 -0.14 -1.04
N VAL A 112 -4.82 -1.08 -1.96
CA VAL A 112 -5.86 -0.93 -2.98
C VAL A 112 -7.23 -0.80 -2.33
N ARG A 113 -7.56 -1.63 -1.34
CA ARG A 113 -8.85 -1.59 -0.64
C ARG A 113 -9.15 -0.23 -0.02
N TYR A 114 -8.18 0.39 0.66
CA TYR A 114 -8.36 1.67 1.37
C TYR A 114 -8.10 2.91 0.50
N GLN A 115 -7.37 2.77 -0.61
CA GLN A 115 -7.09 3.86 -1.53
C GLN A 115 -8.04 3.92 -2.72
N THR A 116 -8.81 2.85 -2.99
CA THR A 116 -9.87 2.90 -3.99
C THR A 116 -10.88 3.95 -3.51
N PRO A 117 -11.08 5.05 -4.25
CA PRO A 117 -12.19 5.94 -3.95
C PRO A 117 -13.43 5.07 -4.01
N LEU A 118 -14.27 5.05 -2.97
CA LEU A 118 -15.54 4.34 -2.96
C LEU A 118 -16.22 4.56 -4.32
N THR A 119 -16.17 3.56 -5.20
CA THR A 119 -16.78 3.67 -6.51
C THR A 119 -18.26 3.82 -6.22
N ALA A 120 -18.79 5.01 -6.56
CA ALA A 120 -20.17 5.38 -6.32
C ALA A 120 -21.09 4.19 -6.58
N ILE A 121 -21.89 3.83 -5.58
CA ILE A 121 -22.94 2.82 -5.74
C ILE A 121 -23.82 3.30 -6.90
N PRO A 122 -23.95 2.54 -8.00
CA PRO A 122 -24.94 2.86 -9.00
C PRO A 122 -26.33 2.72 -8.36
N GLY A 123 -27.01 3.85 -8.11
CA GLY A 123 -28.44 3.85 -7.77
C GLY A 123 -28.86 4.37 -6.40
N THR A 124 -28.01 5.03 -5.61
CA THR A 124 -28.50 5.72 -4.40
C THR A 124 -28.85 7.18 -4.70
N THR A 125 -30.13 7.47 -4.84
CA THR A 125 -30.67 8.82 -5.03
C THR A 125 -30.69 9.55 -3.69
N ILE A 126 -29.76 10.49 -3.47
CA ILE A 126 -29.93 11.50 -2.41
C ILE A 126 -30.31 12.82 -3.07
N ALA A 127 -31.55 13.25 -2.80
CA ALA A 127 -32.05 14.62 -2.93
C ALA A 127 -31.76 15.37 -4.25
N GLY A 128 -32.27 14.85 -5.38
CA GLY A 128 -32.72 15.66 -6.53
C GLY A 128 -31.68 16.53 -7.27
N THR A 129 -30.41 16.46 -6.87
CA THR A 129 -29.32 17.17 -7.55
C THR A 129 -28.51 16.12 -8.28
N THR A 130 -28.64 16.10 -9.60
CA THR A 130 -27.75 15.31 -10.46
C THR A 130 -26.34 15.86 -10.35
N VAL A 131 -25.59 15.42 -9.34
CA VAL A 131 -24.14 15.57 -9.31
C VAL A 131 -23.61 14.52 -10.27
N SER A 132 -23.43 14.92 -11.53
CA SER A 132 -22.69 14.11 -12.49
C SER A 132 -21.32 13.82 -11.86
N PRO A 133 -20.85 12.55 -11.83
CA PRO A 133 -19.52 12.26 -11.36
C PRO A 133 -18.55 13.01 -12.26
N GLN A 134 -17.97 14.08 -11.75
CA GLN A 134 -16.75 14.67 -12.31
C GLN A 134 -15.65 13.66 -12.00
N VAL A 135 -15.64 12.59 -12.78
CA VAL A 135 -14.44 11.80 -12.97
C VAL A 135 -13.44 12.80 -13.51
N ILE A 136 -12.41 13.13 -12.73
CA ILE A 136 -11.20 13.75 -13.30
C ILE A 136 -10.50 12.63 -14.10
N THR A 137 -11.18 12.14 -15.12
CA THR A 137 -10.54 11.56 -16.29
C THR A 137 -9.85 12.76 -16.92
N ARG A 138 -8.51 12.76 -16.96
CA ARG A 138 -7.83 13.51 -18.00
C ARG A 138 -8.43 13.00 -19.30
N GLU A 139 -9.33 13.77 -19.90
CA GLU A 139 -9.77 13.53 -21.26
C GLU A 139 -8.49 13.61 -22.10
N VAL A 140 -8.00 12.46 -22.54
CA VAL A 140 -6.90 12.40 -23.49
C VAL A 140 -7.46 12.92 -24.79
N VAL A 141 -7.22 14.19 -25.11
CA VAL A 141 -7.62 14.77 -26.39
C VAL A 141 -6.83 14.02 -27.47
N LYS A 142 -7.56 13.35 -28.36
CA LYS A 142 -6.96 12.56 -29.44
C LYS A 142 -6.87 13.42 -30.71
N VAL A 143 -5.67 13.56 -31.25
CA VAL A 143 -5.40 14.23 -32.53
C VAL A 143 -5.06 13.21 -33.61
N ARG A 144 -5.31 13.54 -34.88
CA ARG A 144 -4.88 12.71 -36.01
C ARG A 144 -3.41 12.96 -36.32
N CYS A 145 -2.67 11.88 -36.57
CA CYS A 145 -1.30 11.98 -37.08
C CYS A 145 -1.27 12.53 -38.51
N ASN A 146 -0.39 13.49 -38.79
CA ASN A 146 -0.27 14.14 -40.10
C ASN A 146 0.28 13.20 -41.19
N SER A 147 0.96 12.11 -40.81
CA SER A 147 1.54 11.16 -41.76
C SER A 147 0.70 9.90 -41.98
N CYS A 148 0.03 9.37 -40.94
CA CYS A 148 -0.70 8.10 -41.05
C CYS A 148 -2.19 8.18 -40.68
N SER A 149 -2.70 9.37 -40.34
CA SER A 149 -4.11 9.66 -40.05
C SER A 149 -4.71 8.91 -38.86
N LYS A 150 -3.93 8.12 -38.13
CA LYS A 150 -4.35 7.42 -36.90
C LYS A 150 -4.46 8.39 -35.72
N LEU A 151 -5.37 8.09 -34.81
CA LEU A 151 -5.62 8.87 -33.61
C LEU A 151 -4.58 8.55 -32.54
N MET A 152 -3.97 9.59 -31.96
CA MET A 152 -2.94 9.50 -30.93
C MET A 152 -3.13 10.61 -29.87
N ASP A 153 -2.46 10.47 -28.73
CA ASP A 153 -2.42 11.49 -27.68
C ASP A 153 -1.81 12.80 -28.20
N GLU A 154 -2.47 13.94 -27.95
CA GLU A 154 -1.97 15.27 -28.35
C GLU A 154 -0.57 15.61 -27.80
N ASN A 155 -0.18 15.02 -26.67
CA ASN A 155 1.11 15.27 -26.02
C ASN A 155 2.22 14.34 -26.53
N ALA A 156 1.92 13.43 -27.46
CA ALA A 156 2.91 12.52 -28.01
C ALA A 156 3.83 13.26 -29.01
N THR A 157 5.11 13.39 -28.67
CA THR A 157 6.16 13.99 -29.54
C THR A 157 6.47 13.13 -30.78
N GLN A 158 6.04 11.88 -30.77
CA GLN A 158 6.21 10.93 -31.87
C GLN A 158 4.97 10.04 -31.97
N CYS A 159 4.48 9.81 -33.20
CA CYS A 159 3.35 8.95 -33.47
C CYS A 159 3.71 7.48 -33.18
N PRO A 160 2.99 6.78 -32.28
CA PRO A 160 3.31 5.41 -31.90
C PRO A 160 3.01 4.39 -33.01
N PHE A 161 2.30 4.78 -34.06
CA PHE A 161 1.90 3.87 -35.13
C PHE A 161 2.81 3.92 -36.36
N CYS A 162 3.45 5.05 -36.64
CA CYS A 162 4.30 5.22 -37.81
C CYS A 162 5.65 5.87 -37.52
N GLY A 163 5.91 6.32 -36.29
CA GLY A 163 7.18 6.93 -35.91
C GLY A 163 7.40 8.36 -36.39
N ALA A 164 6.41 8.99 -37.04
CA ALA A 164 6.51 10.40 -37.44
C ALA A 164 6.60 11.33 -36.22
N LYS A 165 7.41 12.38 -36.30
CA LYS A 165 7.40 13.47 -35.31
C LYS A 165 6.16 14.34 -35.51
N GLN A 166 5.57 14.77 -34.41
CA GLN A 166 4.23 15.37 -34.35
C GLN A 166 4.29 16.81 -33.86
#